data_AF-A0A1X2DP80-F1
#
_entry.id   AF-A0A1X2DP80-F1
#
_cell.length_a   1.000
_cell.length_b   1.000
_cell.length_c   1.000
_cell.angle_alpha   90.00
_cell.angle_beta   90.00
_cell.angle_gamma   90.00
#
_symmetry.space_group_name_H-M   'P 1'
#
loop_
_entity.id
_entity.type
_entity.pdbx_description
1 polymer ?
#
loop_
_entity_poly.entity_id
_entity_poly.type
_entity_poly.pdbx_seq_one_letter_code
_entity_poly.pdbx_strand_id
1 'polypeptide(L)'
;MDVLSDNLATKLTPTPSIYAPPRTVTDPESCFFYHTIDIPGHGTFDGEWDLRRGVDRYLGGVDLTGKRVLEMGTANGFLCFEMERRGADVVGVDLSEEQSWDIVPFARSDAADDDSARKAHMRKINNAWWLAHGAFNSRAKVVYTSAYAVPEEIGAVDVATFGSILLHLRDPFQALWNACRLTRETVIVTDILSPRDVFPLKMLDMFQRPAMRFKPNPKTGSPDETWWTLSPKLVKRFLGVLGFESSTVTYHRQLSTRHRVTLPVPLYTVVAHRTAGRALGEG
;
A
#
# COMPACT_ATOMS: atom_id res chain seq x y z
N MET A 1 -10.20 -39.97 -53.01
CA MET A 1 -8.81 -39.57 -52.66
C MET A 1 -8.91 -38.23 -51.99
N ASP A 2 -8.56 -38.21 -50.71
CA ASP A 2 -8.66 -37.10 -49.78
C ASP A 2 -7.87 -35.86 -50.22
N VAL A 3 -8.46 -34.68 -50.04
CA VAL A 3 -7.71 -33.43 -49.86
C VAL A 3 -8.30 -32.69 -48.66
N LEU A 4 -7.74 -33.05 -47.50
CA LEU A 4 -7.39 -32.22 -46.35
C LEU A 4 -8.21 -30.93 -46.13
N SER A 5 -9.11 -31.01 -45.14
CA SER A 5 -9.57 -29.86 -44.37
C SER A 5 -8.50 -29.42 -43.37
N ASP A 6 -7.78 -28.34 -43.66
CA ASP A 6 -6.90 -27.69 -42.69
C ASP A 6 -7.72 -26.93 -41.64
N ASN A 7 -7.92 -27.57 -40.49
CA ASN A 7 -8.35 -26.91 -39.26
C ASN A 7 -7.16 -26.11 -38.70
N LEU A 8 -7.06 -24.81 -39.04
CA LEU A 8 -6.29 -23.87 -38.23
C LEU A 8 -7.02 -23.66 -36.90
N ALA A 9 -6.76 -24.54 -35.94
CA ALA A 9 -6.95 -24.24 -34.54
C ALA A 9 -5.92 -23.18 -34.16
N THR A 10 -6.32 -21.91 -34.18
CA THR A 10 -5.57 -20.79 -33.62
C THR A 10 -5.21 -21.13 -32.19
N LYS A 11 -3.94 -21.46 -31.93
CA LYS A 11 -3.41 -21.59 -30.57
C LYS A 11 -3.56 -20.23 -29.90
N LEU A 12 -4.63 -20.04 -29.13
CA LEU A 12 -4.77 -18.93 -28.20
C LEU A 12 -3.62 -19.04 -27.21
N THR A 13 -2.56 -18.25 -27.42
CA THR A 13 -1.56 -18.00 -26.38
C THR A 13 -2.29 -17.37 -25.19
N PRO A 14 -2.28 -17.98 -24.00
CA PRO A 14 -2.92 -17.39 -22.83
C PRO A 14 -2.36 -15.99 -22.60
N THR A 15 -3.24 -15.02 -22.38
CA THR A 15 -2.82 -13.68 -21.95
C THR A 15 -2.03 -13.84 -20.65
N PRO A 16 -0.83 -13.24 -20.54
CA PRO A 16 -0.04 -13.29 -19.31
C PRO A 16 -0.86 -12.83 -18.12
N SER A 17 -0.76 -13.55 -17.00
CA SER A 17 -1.44 -13.13 -15.76
C SER A 17 -0.83 -11.80 -15.27
N ILE A 18 -1.67 -10.89 -14.81
CA ILE A 18 -1.23 -9.64 -14.16
C ILE A 18 -0.58 -9.89 -12.78
N TYR A 19 -0.84 -11.07 -12.18
CA TYR A 19 -0.32 -11.43 -10.88
C TYR A 19 1.08 -12.01 -11.02
N ALA A 20 2.00 -11.54 -10.18
CA ALA A 20 3.35 -12.06 -10.15
C ALA A 20 3.33 -13.57 -9.76
N PRO A 21 4.07 -14.43 -10.48
CA PRO A 21 4.15 -15.84 -10.12
C PRO A 21 4.91 -16.00 -8.79
N PRO A 22 4.52 -16.98 -7.95
CA PRO A 22 5.26 -17.28 -6.72
C PRO A 22 6.74 -17.52 -6.97
N ARG A 23 7.58 -16.91 -6.12
CA ARG A 23 9.04 -17.10 -6.14
C ARG A 23 9.46 -17.86 -4.90
N THR A 24 10.43 -18.75 -5.04
CA THR A 24 11.06 -19.41 -3.89
C THR A 24 12.24 -18.56 -3.43
N VAL A 25 12.19 -18.07 -2.19
CA VAL A 25 13.28 -17.36 -1.52
C VAL A 25 13.61 -18.13 -0.25
N THR A 26 14.87 -18.54 -0.10
CA THR A 26 15.32 -19.36 1.04
C THR A 26 16.37 -18.68 1.90
N ASP A 27 16.97 -17.58 1.41
CA ASP A 27 18.04 -16.85 2.09
C ASP A 27 17.50 -15.54 2.70
N PRO A 28 17.33 -15.47 4.03
CA PRO A 28 16.88 -14.25 4.70
C PRO A 28 17.83 -13.06 4.54
N GLU A 29 19.13 -13.27 4.29
CA GLU A 29 20.10 -12.17 4.09
C GLU A 29 19.86 -11.42 2.78
N SER A 30 19.14 -12.05 1.84
CA SER A 30 18.68 -11.42 0.60
C SER A 30 17.43 -10.54 0.77
N CYS A 31 16.87 -10.46 1.98
CA CYS A 31 15.60 -9.79 2.28
C CYS A 31 15.81 -8.44 2.98
N PHE A 32 14.83 -7.55 2.85
CA PHE A 32 14.70 -6.36 3.68
C PHE A 32 13.25 -6.25 4.19
N PHE A 33 13.10 -6.17 5.51
CA PHE A 33 11.79 -6.13 6.17
C PHE A 33 11.45 -4.69 6.56
N TYR A 34 10.46 -4.10 5.89
CA TYR A 34 9.96 -2.76 6.24
C TYR A 34 9.08 -2.81 7.49
N HIS A 35 8.17 -3.79 7.54
CA HIS A 35 7.35 -4.11 8.70
C HIS A 35 7.96 -5.26 9.49
N THR A 36 8.04 -5.11 10.82
CA THR A 36 8.38 -6.20 11.73
C THR A 36 7.38 -7.34 11.59
N ILE A 37 7.88 -8.56 11.42
CA ILE A 37 7.05 -9.73 11.10
C ILE A 37 7.60 -10.99 11.77
N ASP A 38 6.70 -11.84 12.27
CA ASP A 38 7.00 -13.16 12.81
C ASP A 38 6.76 -14.21 11.74
N ILE A 39 7.82 -14.81 11.20
CA ILE A 39 7.75 -15.74 10.07
C ILE A 39 7.88 -17.19 10.58
N PRO A 40 6.91 -18.08 10.27
CA PRO A 40 6.97 -19.50 10.65
C PRO A 40 8.27 -20.15 10.18
N GLY A 41 8.96 -20.84 11.09
CA GLY A 41 10.25 -21.49 10.79
C GLY A 41 11.46 -20.56 10.74
N HIS A 42 11.28 -19.24 10.80
CA HIS A 42 12.39 -18.27 10.72
C HIS A 42 12.47 -17.32 11.93
N GLY A 43 11.40 -17.20 12.73
CA GLY A 43 11.37 -16.32 13.91
C GLY A 43 10.97 -14.88 13.56
N THR A 44 11.35 -13.92 14.41
CA THR A 44 11.02 -12.50 14.22
C THR A 44 12.08 -11.81 13.37
N PHE A 45 11.64 -11.09 12.35
CA PHE A 45 12.47 -10.10 11.65
C PHE A 45 12.03 -8.70 12.04
N ASP A 46 12.96 -7.93 12.60
CA ASP A 46 12.74 -6.53 12.97
C ASP A 46 12.74 -5.63 11.72
N GLY A 47 11.68 -4.83 11.57
CA GLY A 47 11.56 -3.82 10.53
C GLY A 47 11.54 -2.39 11.09
N GLU A 48 11.43 -1.43 10.19
CA GLU A 48 11.33 0.00 10.53
C GLU A 48 10.00 0.34 11.21
N TRP A 49 8.96 -0.46 10.99
CA TRP A 49 7.63 -0.28 11.56
C TRP A 49 7.12 -1.58 12.20
N ASP A 50 6.83 -1.55 13.50
CA ASP A 50 6.17 -2.66 14.18
C ASP A 50 4.69 -2.33 14.40
N LEU A 51 3.87 -2.91 13.53
CA LEU A 51 2.42 -2.74 13.52
C LEU A 51 1.70 -3.82 14.34
N ARG A 52 2.38 -4.88 14.78
CA ARG A 52 1.78 -6.11 15.32
C ARG A 52 0.83 -5.85 16.51
N ARG A 53 1.17 -4.88 17.36
CA ARG A 53 0.37 -4.51 18.54
C ARG A 53 -0.82 -3.61 18.22
N GLY A 54 -0.85 -3.00 17.05
CA GLY A 54 -1.79 -1.94 16.69
C GLY A 54 -2.54 -2.19 15.38
N VAL A 55 -2.47 -3.39 14.81
CA VAL A 55 -3.09 -3.72 13.51
C VAL A 55 -4.58 -3.38 13.49
N ASP A 56 -5.32 -3.70 14.54
CA ASP A 56 -6.77 -3.45 14.58
C ASP A 56 -7.09 -1.96 14.39
N ARG A 57 -6.31 -1.07 15.02
CA ARG A 57 -6.45 0.37 14.84
C ARG A 57 -5.95 0.83 13.48
N TYR A 58 -4.86 0.22 12.98
CA TYR A 58 -4.29 0.49 11.66
C TYR A 58 -5.24 0.14 10.52
N LEU A 59 -6.01 -0.95 10.66
CA LEU A 59 -7.06 -1.39 9.72
C LEU A 59 -8.45 -0.86 10.10
N GLY A 60 -8.53 0.13 11.00
CA GLY A 60 -9.79 0.80 11.34
C GLY A 60 -10.86 -0.06 12.02
N GLY A 61 -10.51 -1.27 12.48
CA GLY A 61 -11.44 -2.21 13.09
C GLY A 61 -12.49 -2.79 12.14
N VAL A 62 -12.24 -2.72 10.83
CA VAL A 62 -13.14 -3.26 9.80
C VAL A 62 -13.06 -4.79 9.82
N ASP A 63 -14.23 -5.46 9.76
CA ASP A 63 -14.29 -6.90 9.56
C ASP A 63 -14.00 -7.24 8.10
N LEU A 64 -12.93 -8.01 7.88
CA LEU A 64 -12.44 -8.41 6.56
C LEU A 64 -12.77 -9.86 6.22
N THR A 65 -13.52 -10.55 7.09
CA THR A 65 -13.88 -11.96 6.89
C THR A 65 -14.66 -12.13 5.60
N GLY A 66 -14.13 -12.94 4.68
CA GLY A 66 -14.77 -13.21 3.38
C GLY A 66 -14.73 -12.01 2.42
N LYS A 67 -14.01 -10.93 2.74
CA LYS A 67 -13.86 -9.76 1.88
C LYS A 67 -12.70 -9.94 0.91
N ARG A 68 -12.86 -9.46 -0.31
CA ARG A 68 -11.76 -9.27 -1.25
C ARG A 68 -11.12 -7.91 -0.99
N VAL A 69 -9.82 -7.87 -0.74
CA VAL A 69 -9.09 -6.67 -0.30
C VAL A 69 -7.98 -6.31 -1.29
N LEU A 70 -7.91 -5.04 -1.67
CA LEU A 70 -6.80 -4.45 -2.42
C LEU A 70 -5.88 -3.65 -1.47
N GLU A 71 -4.67 -4.14 -1.21
CA GLU A 71 -3.67 -3.44 -0.40
C GLU A 71 -2.71 -2.66 -1.29
N MET A 72 -2.63 -1.35 -1.07
CA MET A 72 -1.76 -0.45 -1.81
C MET A 72 -0.47 -0.18 -1.02
N GLY A 73 0.68 -0.62 -1.55
CA GLY A 73 1.98 -0.45 -0.89
C GLY A 73 2.27 -1.54 0.14
N THR A 74 2.33 -2.78 -0.32
CA THR A 74 2.44 -3.96 0.55
C THR A 74 3.75 -4.13 1.31
N ALA A 75 4.83 -3.51 0.84
CA ALA A 75 6.21 -3.73 1.24
C ALA A 75 6.54 -5.24 1.32
N ASN A 76 6.99 -5.72 2.50
CA ASN A 76 7.27 -7.13 2.74
C ASN A 76 6.02 -7.99 3.06
N GLY A 77 4.82 -7.45 2.90
CA GLY A 77 3.56 -8.20 2.91
C GLY A 77 2.88 -8.41 4.25
N PHE A 78 3.42 -7.85 5.34
CA PHE A 78 2.87 -7.99 6.69
C PHE A 78 1.34 -7.79 6.77
N LEU A 79 0.82 -6.68 6.23
CA LEU A 79 -0.62 -6.40 6.26
C LEU A 79 -1.42 -7.39 5.41
N CYS A 80 -0.89 -7.80 4.25
CA CYS A 80 -1.56 -8.77 3.40
C CYS A 80 -1.74 -10.13 4.09
N PHE A 81 -0.68 -10.66 4.70
CA PHE A 81 -0.76 -11.95 5.39
C PHE A 81 -1.63 -11.87 6.64
N GLU A 82 -1.62 -10.75 7.36
CA GLU A 82 -2.48 -10.55 8.52
C GLU A 82 -3.97 -10.44 8.13
N MET A 83 -4.29 -9.76 7.03
CA MET A 83 -5.66 -9.71 6.50
C MET A 83 -6.11 -11.08 5.97
N GLU A 84 -5.24 -11.81 5.27
CA GLU A 84 -5.54 -13.18 4.84
C GLU A 84 -5.80 -14.11 6.03
N ARG A 85 -4.98 -14.01 7.09
CA ARG A 85 -5.17 -14.78 8.34
C ARG A 85 -6.52 -14.48 9.00
N ARG A 86 -7.05 -13.27 8.80
CA ARG A 86 -8.40 -12.86 9.25
C ARG A 86 -9.52 -13.27 8.30
N GLY A 87 -9.22 -13.99 7.21
CA GLY A 87 -10.20 -14.56 6.30
C GLY A 87 -10.46 -13.74 5.04
N ALA A 88 -9.64 -12.73 4.72
CA ALA A 88 -9.73 -11.98 3.48
C ALA A 88 -9.10 -12.71 2.28
N ASP A 89 -9.61 -12.42 1.07
CA ASP A 89 -8.92 -12.72 -0.20
C ASP A 89 -8.13 -11.48 -0.63
N VAL A 90 -6.79 -11.53 -0.58
CA VAL A 90 -5.95 -10.32 -0.67
C VAL A 90 -5.22 -10.24 -2.01
N VAL A 91 -5.30 -9.06 -2.63
CA VAL A 91 -4.46 -8.64 -3.75
C VAL A 91 -3.63 -7.43 -3.29
N GLY A 92 -2.31 -7.58 -3.31
CA GLY A 92 -1.35 -6.52 -3.12
C GLY A 92 -0.99 -5.78 -4.41
N VAL A 93 -0.75 -4.48 -4.32
CA VAL A 93 -0.09 -3.67 -5.36
C VAL A 93 1.16 -3.05 -4.78
N ASP A 94 2.29 -3.26 -5.45
CA ASP A 94 3.57 -2.66 -5.08
C ASP A 94 4.49 -2.50 -6.28
N LEU A 95 5.66 -1.89 -6.09
CA LEU A 95 6.72 -1.86 -7.07
C LEU A 95 7.51 -3.18 -7.07
N SER A 96 8.07 -3.52 -8.23
CA SER A 96 9.22 -4.42 -8.32
C SER A 96 10.49 -3.62 -8.57
N GLU A 97 11.62 -4.32 -8.60
CA GLU A 97 12.91 -3.79 -9.06
C GLU A 97 12.91 -3.23 -10.50
N GLU A 98 11.89 -3.51 -11.30
CA GLU A 98 11.77 -2.96 -12.65
C GLU A 98 11.21 -1.53 -12.66
N GLN A 99 10.47 -1.15 -11.61
CA GLN A 99 9.87 0.16 -11.47
C GLN A 99 10.72 1.09 -10.60
N SER A 100 10.72 2.37 -10.96
CA SER A 100 11.33 3.44 -10.16
C SER A 100 10.38 3.90 -9.05
N TRP A 101 10.96 4.30 -7.92
CA TRP A 101 10.21 4.92 -6.83
C TRP A 101 9.73 6.32 -7.24
N ASP A 102 8.71 6.84 -6.57
CA ASP A 102 8.27 8.22 -6.75
C ASP A 102 9.06 9.15 -5.81
N ILE A 103 10.30 9.45 -6.22
CA ILE A 103 11.20 10.33 -5.45
C ILE A 103 11.13 11.77 -5.89
N VAL A 104 11.37 12.65 -4.91
CA VAL A 104 11.45 14.09 -5.14
C VAL A 104 12.67 14.39 -6.00
N PRO A 105 12.49 15.01 -7.19
CA PRO A 105 13.58 15.26 -8.12
C PRO A 105 14.35 16.52 -7.71
N PHE A 106 15.10 16.46 -6.60
CA PHE A 106 15.95 17.57 -6.21
C PHE A 106 16.99 17.85 -7.29
N ALA A 107 17.11 19.11 -7.73
CA ALA A 107 18.04 19.48 -8.81
C ALA A 107 19.54 19.19 -8.49
N ARG A 108 19.86 18.88 -7.23
CA ARG A 108 21.21 18.60 -6.74
C ARG A 108 21.46 17.12 -6.45
N SER A 109 20.48 16.23 -6.64
CA SER A 109 20.66 14.78 -6.46
C SER A 109 21.12 14.14 -7.77
N ASP A 110 22.02 13.16 -7.69
CA ASP A 110 22.36 12.30 -8.82
C ASP A 110 21.26 11.25 -9.01
N ALA A 111 20.31 11.51 -9.90
CA ALA A 111 19.10 10.71 -10.03
C ALA A 111 19.35 9.28 -10.55
N ALA A 112 20.44 9.03 -11.28
CA ALA A 112 20.68 7.75 -11.93
C ALA A 112 21.26 6.70 -10.98
N ASP A 113 22.27 7.07 -10.19
CA ASP A 113 22.87 6.20 -9.17
C ASP A 113 21.84 5.84 -8.08
N ASP A 114 20.99 6.80 -7.77
CA ASP A 114 19.98 6.71 -6.73
C ASP A 114 18.77 5.83 -7.14
N ASP A 115 18.46 5.72 -8.44
CA ASP A 115 17.44 4.78 -8.95
C ASP A 115 17.93 3.33 -8.90
N SER A 116 19.18 3.07 -9.30
CA SER A 116 19.75 1.72 -9.28
C SER A 116 19.83 1.15 -7.86
N ALA A 117 20.25 1.97 -6.89
CA ALA A 117 20.27 1.60 -5.49
C ALA A 117 18.87 1.27 -4.94
N ARG A 118 17.86 2.07 -5.30
CA ARG A 118 16.47 1.83 -4.87
C ARG A 118 15.84 0.61 -5.52
N LYS A 119 16.14 0.32 -6.78
CA LYS A 119 15.73 -0.94 -7.43
C LYS A 119 16.36 -2.15 -6.77
N ALA A 120 17.64 -2.07 -6.40
CA ALA A 120 18.30 -3.11 -5.62
C ALA A 120 17.69 -3.27 -4.22
N HIS A 121 17.27 -2.18 -3.57
CA HIS A 121 16.57 -2.21 -2.30
C HIS A 121 15.16 -2.81 -2.44
N MET A 122 14.40 -2.42 -3.47
CA MET A 122 13.07 -2.96 -3.77
C MET A 122 13.10 -4.47 -4.03
N ARG A 123 14.13 -4.98 -4.72
CA ARG A 123 14.36 -6.43 -4.85
C ARG A 123 14.41 -7.13 -3.49
N LYS A 124 15.10 -6.55 -2.50
CA LYS A 124 15.17 -7.12 -1.14
C LYS A 124 13.82 -7.10 -0.42
N ILE A 125 13.02 -6.05 -0.62
CA ILE A 125 11.64 -5.99 -0.11
C ILE A 125 10.77 -7.06 -0.78
N ASN A 126 10.87 -7.21 -2.10
CA ASN A 126 10.15 -8.26 -2.83
C ASN A 126 10.59 -9.66 -2.37
N ASN A 127 11.87 -9.89 -2.09
CA ASN A 127 12.36 -11.15 -1.53
C ASN A 127 11.75 -11.42 -0.15
N ALA A 128 11.65 -10.40 0.71
CA ALA A 128 11.02 -10.51 2.02
C ALA A 128 9.54 -10.90 1.90
N TRP A 129 8.81 -10.32 0.94
CA TRP A 129 7.44 -10.74 0.61
C TRP A 129 7.39 -12.23 0.25
N TRP A 130 8.24 -12.70 -0.66
CA TRP A 130 8.18 -14.09 -1.13
C TRP A 130 8.65 -15.11 -0.09
N LEU A 131 9.63 -14.76 0.74
CA LEU A 131 10.04 -15.58 1.89
C LEU A 131 8.88 -15.75 2.87
N ALA A 132 8.23 -14.65 3.27
CA ALA A 132 7.07 -14.68 4.16
C ALA A 132 5.89 -15.43 3.51
N HIS A 133 5.58 -15.13 2.24
CA HIS A 133 4.50 -15.78 1.50
C HIS A 133 4.65 -17.31 1.49
N GLY A 134 5.86 -17.81 1.20
CA GLY A 134 6.16 -19.24 1.22
C GLY A 134 6.02 -19.85 2.62
N ALA A 135 6.59 -19.19 3.63
CA ALA A 135 6.55 -19.67 5.02
C ALA A 135 5.14 -19.70 5.62
N PHE A 136 4.27 -18.76 5.25
CA PHE A 136 2.86 -18.75 5.65
C PHE A 136 1.97 -19.68 4.83
N ASN A 137 2.48 -20.26 3.74
CA ASN A 137 1.66 -20.93 2.73
C ASN A 137 0.49 -20.04 2.26
N SER A 138 0.80 -18.76 2.04
CA SER A 138 -0.15 -17.71 1.69
C SER A 138 -0.74 -17.95 0.30
N ARG A 139 -1.98 -17.50 0.10
CA ARG A 139 -2.65 -17.38 -1.20
C ARG A 139 -2.79 -15.93 -1.67
N ALA A 140 -2.38 -14.96 -0.85
CA ALA A 140 -2.37 -13.55 -1.22
C ALA A 140 -1.59 -13.34 -2.53
N LYS A 141 -2.18 -12.62 -3.48
CA LYS A 141 -1.57 -12.32 -4.77
C LYS A 141 -0.92 -10.94 -4.74
N VAL A 142 0.05 -10.70 -5.60
CA VAL A 142 0.65 -9.36 -5.78
C VAL A 142 0.74 -9.00 -7.25
N VAL A 143 0.45 -7.75 -7.57
CA VAL A 143 0.63 -7.13 -8.88
C VAL A 143 1.75 -6.10 -8.74
N TYR A 144 2.82 -6.26 -9.52
CA TYR A 144 3.91 -5.28 -9.53
C TYR A 144 3.63 -4.18 -10.54
N THR A 145 3.24 -3.00 -10.04
CA THR A 145 2.95 -1.79 -10.84
C THR A 145 3.06 -0.54 -9.97
N SER A 146 3.11 0.63 -10.60
CA SER A 146 2.96 1.89 -9.88
C SER A 146 1.56 2.03 -9.30
N ALA A 147 1.45 2.68 -8.13
CA ALA A 147 0.15 3.07 -7.56
C ALA A 147 -0.70 3.96 -8.53
N TYR A 148 -0.07 4.54 -9.55
CA TYR A 148 -0.74 5.31 -10.61
C TYR A 148 -1.30 4.47 -11.75
N ALA A 149 -0.98 3.18 -11.81
CA ALA A 149 -1.29 2.29 -12.93
C ALA A 149 -1.81 0.93 -12.44
N VAL A 150 -2.72 0.96 -11.46
CA VAL A 150 -3.43 -0.24 -10.97
C VAL A 150 -4.28 -0.80 -12.12
N PRO A 151 -4.09 -2.07 -12.55
CA PRO A 151 -4.82 -2.65 -13.68
C PRO A 151 -6.30 -2.93 -13.34
N GLU A 152 -7.21 -2.71 -14.30
CA GLU A 152 -8.64 -3.00 -14.11
C GLU A 152 -8.91 -4.50 -14.00
N GLU A 153 -8.02 -5.32 -14.55
CA GLU A 153 -8.04 -6.78 -14.57
C GLU A 153 -7.95 -7.42 -13.17
N ILE A 154 -7.58 -6.64 -12.13
CA ILE A 154 -7.74 -7.04 -10.72
C ILE A 154 -9.20 -7.33 -10.39
N GLY A 155 -10.12 -6.65 -11.09
CA GLY A 155 -11.55 -6.69 -10.86
C GLY A 155 -11.97 -5.92 -9.61
N ALA A 156 -13.26 -5.96 -9.33
CA ALA A 156 -13.82 -5.32 -8.16
C ALA A 156 -13.37 -6.00 -6.86
N VAL A 157 -13.17 -5.20 -5.82
CA VAL A 157 -12.79 -5.60 -4.46
C VAL A 157 -13.76 -4.96 -3.47
N ASP A 158 -13.96 -5.56 -2.29
CA ASP A 158 -14.87 -4.99 -1.30
C ASP A 158 -14.21 -3.85 -0.52
N VAL A 159 -12.92 -4.03 -0.20
CA VAL A 159 -12.15 -3.09 0.61
C VAL A 159 -10.84 -2.72 -0.10
N ALA A 160 -10.45 -1.46 -0.02
CA ALA A 160 -9.08 -1.03 -0.35
C ALA A 160 -8.39 -0.40 0.85
N THR A 161 -7.11 -0.68 1.02
CA THR A 161 -6.29 -0.22 2.13
C THR A 161 -5.07 0.56 1.62
N PHE A 162 -4.73 1.63 2.34
CA PHE A 162 -3.58 2.48 2.07
C PHE A 162 -2.80 2.68 3.38
N GLY A 163 -1.78 1.86 3.59
CA GLY A 163 -0.93 1.91 4.78
C GLY A 163 0.26 2.84 4.61
N SER A 164 0.11 4.12 4.98
CA SER A 164 1.18 5.14 4.96
C SER A 164 1.92 5.22 3.62
N ILE A 165 1.21 4.95 2.52
CA ILE A 165 1.76 5.06 1.16
C ILE A 165 1.52 6.45 0.56
N LEU A 166 0.40 7.12 0.87
CA LEU A 166 -0.01 8.35 0.17
C LEU A 166 0.95 9.52 0.38
N LEU A 167 1.63 9.61 1.54
CA LEU A 167 2.67 10.63 1.76
C LEU A 167 3.91 10.48 0.86
N HIS A 168 4.12 9.28 0.31
CA HIS A 168 5.25 8.94 -0.56
C HIS A 168 4.93 9.13 -2.05
N LEU A 169 3.69 9.53 -2.39
CA LEU A 169 3.25 9.68 -3.76
C LEU A 169 3.13 11.16 -4.13
N ARG A 170 3.73 11.57 -5.25
CA ARG A 170 3.57 12.92 -5.80
C ARG A 170 2.10 13.28 -6.03
N ASP A 171 1.28 12.34 -6.50
CA ASP A 171 -0.16 12.52 -6.71
C ASP A 171 -0.99 11.52 -5.87
N PRO A 172 -1.21 11.81 -4.57
CA PRO A 172 -1.98 10.90 -3.71
C PRO A 172 -3.44 10.76 -4.17
N PHE A 173 -3.99 11.74 -4.88
CA PHE A 173 -5.38 11.68 -5.35
C PHE A 173 -5.52 10.70 -6.51
N GLN A 174 -4.59 10.70 -7.47
CA GLN A 174 -4.58 9.72 -8.56
C GLN A 174 -4.44 8.29 -8.04
N ALA A 175 -3.60 8.06 -7.03
CA ALA A 175 -3.45 6.74 -6.42
C ALA A 175 -4.73 6.29 -5.70
N LEU A 176 -5.38 7.18 -4.94
CA LEU A 176 -6.69 6.92 -4.35
C LEU A 176 -7.72 6.58 -5.43
N TRP A 177 -7.83 7.37 -6.49
CA TRP A 177 -8.77 7.15 -7.58
C TRP A 177 -8.59 5.77 -8.23
N ASN A 178 -7.34 5.35 -8.47
CA ASN A 178 -7.01 4.07 -9.10
C ASN A 178 -7.49 2.85 -8.31
N ALA A 179 -7.43 2.88 -6.97
CA ALA A 179 -7.99 1.81 -6.16
C ALA A 179 -9.51 1.99 -5.94
N CYS A 180 -9.95 3.23 -5.69
CA CYS A 180 -11.35 3.54 -5.40
C CYS A 180 -12.27 3.15 -6.55
N ARG A 181 -11.84 3.29 -7.81
CA ARG A 181 -12.64 2.84 -8.97
C ARG A 181 -12.91 1.33 -8.98
N LEU A 182 -12.12 0.52 -8.27
CA LEU A 182 -12.32 -0.93 -8.13
C LEU A 182 -13.01 -1.31 -6.80
N THR A 183 -13.14 -0.38 -5.86
CA THR A 183 -13.56 -0.68 -4.48
C THR A 183 -15.07 -0.54 -4.31
N ARG A 184 -15.75 -1.57 -3.83
CA ARG A 184 -17.23 -1.61 -3.73
C ARG A 184 -17.73 -0.96 -2.45
N GLU A 185 -17.14 -1.28 -1.31
CA GLU A 185 -17.75 -0.97 -0.01
C GLU A 185 -16.95 0.07 0.78
N THR A 186 -15.67 -0.20 1.06
CA THR A 186 -14.93 0.52 2.11
C THR A 186 -13.50 0.85 1.69
N VAL A 187 -13.03 2.06 2.01
CA VAL A 187 -11.62 2.46 1.86
C VAL A 187 -11.05 2.80 3.23
N ILE A 188 -9.87 2.26 3.54
CA ILE A 188 -9.15 2.46 4.79
C ILE A 188 -7.84 3.15 4.46
N VAL A 189 -7.62 4.34 5.02
CA VAL A 189 -6.39 5.12 4.83
C VAL A 189 -5.76 5.38 6.18
N THR A 190 -4.53 4.92 6.37
CA THR A 190 -3.77 5.14 7.61
C THR A 190 -2.49 5.89 7.33
N ASP A 191 -2.31 7.04 7.98
CA ASP A 191 -1.20 7.95 7.69
C ASP A 191 -0.62 8.59 8.95
N ILE A 192 0.62 9.09 8.81
CA ILE A 192 1.35 9.74 9.90
C ILE A 192 0.70 11.08 10.26
N LEU A 193 0.41 11.26 11.55
CA LEU A 193 -0.07 12.53 12.08
C LEU A 193 1.13 13.46 12.33
N SER A 194 1.14 14.65 11.72
CA SER A 194 2.26 15.57 11.95
C SER A 194 2.21 16.15 13.37
N PRO A 195 3.34 16.48 14.00
CA PRO A 195 3.36 17.09 15.33
C PRO A 195 2.49 18.35 15.46
N ARG A 196 2.25 19.10 14.37
CA ARG A 196 1.36 20.26 14.35
C ARG A 196 -0.12 19.90 14.47
N ASP A 197 -0.48 18.67 14.15
CA ASP A 197 -1.85 18.13 14.23
C ASP A 197 -2.07 17.34 15.53
N VAL A 198 -1.00 17.04 16.29
CA VAL A 198 -1.02 16.34 17.58
C VAL A 198 -1.36 17.28 18.75
N PHE A 199 -1.16 18.59 18.61
CA PHE A 199 -1.39 19.54 19.71
C PHE A 199 -2.90 19.72 19.99
N PRO A 200 -3.38 19.41 21.21
CA PRO A 200 -4.79 19.41 21.50
C PRO A 200 -5.22 20.81 21.94
N LEU A 201 -5.90 21.52 21.05
CA LEU A 201 -7.11 22.21 21.47
C LEU A 201 -8.23 21.58 20.64
N LYS A 202 -9.11 20.79 21.27
CA LYS A 202 -10.36 20.31 20.64
C LYS A 202 -11.16 21.46 20.00
N MET A 203 -10.92 22.71 20.44
CA MET A 203 -11.44 23.95 19.85
C MET A 203 -10.85 24.26 18.46
N LEU A 204 -9.60 23.89 18.18
CA LEU A 204 -8.91 24.20 16.94
C LEU A 204 -9.21 23.20 15.82
N ASP A 205 -9.57 21.95 16.14
CA ASP A 205 -9.97 20.96 15.14
C ASP A 205 -11.15 21.50 14.32
N MET A 206 -12.13 22.18 14.93
CA MET A 206 -13.21 22.85 14.20
C MET A 206 -12.73 23.88 13.17
N PHE A 207 -11.57 24.51 13.38
CA PHE A 207 -10.97 25.49 12.47
C PHE A 207 -9.92 24.91 11.52
N GLN A 208 -9.46 23.67 11.74
CA GLN A 208 -8.51 23.03 10.83
C GLN A 208 -9.19 22.77 9.48
N ARG A 209 -8.62 23.35 8.42
CA ARG A 209 -9.06 23.13 7.04
C ARG A 209 -8.41 21.85 6.48
N PRO A 210 -9.04 21.18 5.52
CA PRO A 210 -8.35 20.18 4.68
C PRO A 210 -7.02 20.74 4.17
N ALA A 211 -5.91 20.05 4.39
CA ALA A 211 -4.58 20.56 4.07
C ALA A 211 -3.65 19.44 3.57
N MET A 212 -2.98 19.73 2.45
CA MET A 212 -1.86 18.97 1.91
C MET A 212 -0.63 19.86 2.03
N ARG A 213 0.41 19.41 2.73
CA ARG A 213 1.63 20.21 2.93
C ARG A 213 2.80 19.57 2.22
N PHE A 214 3.43 20.33 1.33
CA PHE A 214 4.69 19.94 0.68
C PHE A 214 5.80 19.86 1.73
N LYS A 215 6.45 18.71 1.83
CA LYS A 215 7.51 18.41 2.80
C LYS A 215 8.92 18.71 2.30
N PRO A 216 9.27 18.44 1.02
CA PRO A 216 10.63 18.60 0.53
C PRO A 216 11.13 20.03 0.68
N ASN A 217 12.36 20.18 1.17
CA ASN A 217 12.99 21.47 1.36
C ASN A 217 14.22 21.62 0.45
N PRO A 218 14.22 22.56 -0.52
CA PRO A 218 15.34 22.71 -1.45
C PRO A 218 16.64 23.16 -0.78
N LYS A 219 16.60 23.72 0.44
CA LYS A 219 17.80 24.10 1.20
C LYS A 219 18.49 22.91 1.82
N THR A 220 17.73 21.90 2.27
CA THR A 220 18.28 20.70 2.92
C THR A 220 18.38 19.51 1.97
N GLY A 221 17.70 19.55 0.81
CA GLY A 221 17.63 18.42 -0.12
C GLY A 221 16.88 17.22 0.47
N SER A 222 15.97 17.45 1.43
CA SER A 222 15.30 16.38 2.16
C SER A 222 13.94 16.82 2.72
N PRO A 223 13.04 15.87 3.03
CA PRO A 223 13.10 14.46 2.62
C PRO A 223 12.93 14.31 1.10
N ASP A 224 13.53 13.28 0.52
CA ASP A 224 13.50 12.90 -0.89
C ASP A 224 12.48 11.79 -1.18
N GLU A 225 12.15 10.97 -0.19
CA GLU A 225 11.16 9.89 -0.32
C GLU A 225 9.76 10.30 0.17
N THR A 226 9.60 11.46 0.79
CA THR A 226 8.30 11.92 1.33
C THR A 226 7.89 13.25 0.73
N TRP A 227 6.79 13.24 -0.02
CA TRP A 227 6.23 14.42 -0.67
C TRP A 227 5.36 15.26 0.26
N TRP A 228 4.51 14.60 1.04
CA TRP A 228 3.39 15.27 1.68
C TRP A 228 3.27 15.00 3.17
N THR A 229 2.51 15.87 3.82
CA THR A 229 1.78 15.55 5.03
C THR A 229 0.31 15.84 4.77
N LEU A 230 -0.53 14.82 4.94
CA LEU A 230 -1.95 14.85 4.64
C LEU A 230 -2.73 14.97 5.95
N SER A 231 -3.63 15.95 6.05
CA SER A 231 -4.54 16.02 7.19
C SER A 231 -5.68 15.00 7.03
N PRO A 232 -6.23 14.43 8.13
CA PRO A 232 -7.36 13.51 8.05
C PRO A 232 -8.56 14.11 7.31
N LYS A 233 -8.79 15.42 7.47
CA LYS A 233 -9.86 16.15 6.78
C LYS A 233 -9.67 16.24 5.27
N LEU A 234 -8.42 16.31 4.80
CA LEU A 234 -8.13 16.24 3.37
C LEU A 234 -8.43 14.85 2.83
N VAL A 235 -7.97 13.81 3.51
CA VAL A 235 -8.22 12.42 3.10
C VAL A 235 -9.72 12.14 3.02
N LYS A 236 -10.50 12.54 4.04
CA LYS A 236 -11.98 12.46 4.00
C LYS A 236 -12.57 13.17 2.78
N ARG A 237 -12.06 14.35 2.44
CA ARG A 237 -12.57 15.14 1.29
C ARG A 237 -12.20 14.50 -0.04
N PHE A 238 -10.99 13.94 -0.18
CA PHE A 238 -10.60 13.17 -1.36
C PHE A 238 -11.50 11.96 -1.54
N LEU A 239 -11.71 11.18 -0.48
CA LEU A 239 -12.59 10.01 -0.50
C LEU A 239 -14.05 10.39 -0.82
N GLY A 240 -14.55 11.49 -0.26
CA GLY A 240 -15.88 12.02 -0.58
C GLY A 240 -16.04 12.36 -2.07
N VAL A 241 -15.05 12.99 -2.70
CA VAL A 241 -15.06 13.24 -4.16
C VAL A 241 -15.11 11.94 -4.95
N LEU A 242 -14.51 10.87 -4.43
CA LEU A 242 -14.48 9.53 -5.06
C LEU A 242 -15.71 8.67 -4.71
N GLY A 243 -16.73 9.26 -4.07
CA GLY A 243 -18.00 8.59 -3.75
C GLY A 243 -18.02 7.89 -2.39
N PHE A 244 -17.03 8.11 -1.53
CA PHE A 244 -16.94 7.55 -0.17
C PHE A 244 -17.21 8.63 0.88
N GLU A 245 -18.45 9.11 0.96
CA GLU A 245 -18.78 10.34 1.71
C GLU A 245 -18.97 10.08 3.22
N SER A 246 -19.41 8.87 3.58
CA SER A 246 -19.59 8.47 4.99
C SER A 246 -18.25 8.01 5.57
N SER A 247 -17.65 8.79 6.47
CA SER A 247 -16.30 8.49 6.97
C SER A 247 -16.03 8.87 8.43
N THR A 248 -15.27 8.01 9.12
CA THR A 248 -14.82 8.17 10.50
C THR A 248 -13.30 8.33 10.56
N VAL A 249 -12.79 8.90 11.66
CA VAL A 249 -11.35 9.04 11.91
C VAL A 249 -11.05 8.50 13.30
N THR A 250 -10.03 7.67 13.41
CA THR A 250 -9.45 7.26 14.69
C THR A 250 -7.99 7.67 14.75
N TYR A 251 -7.48 7.89 15.97
CA TYR A 251 -6.09 8.27 16.21
C TYR A 251 -5.43 7.21 17.07
N HIS A 252 -4.21 6.83 16.73
CA HIS A 252 -3.47 5.78 17.42
C HIS A 252 -1.97 6.01 17.31
N ARG A 253 -1.18 5.07 17.84
CA ARG A 253 0.27 5.09 17.76
C ARG A 253 0.77 3.73 17.30
N GLN A 254 1.79 3.75 16.46
CA GLN A 254 2.53 2.56 16.04
C GLN A 254 4.00 2.75 16.39
N LEU A 255 4.74 1.66 16.53
CA LEU A 255 6.16 1.74 16.82
C LEU A 255 6.93 1.89 15.50
N SER A 256 7.82 2.88 15.46
CA SER A 256 8.81 2.98 14.39
C SER A 256 10.21 2.96 14.98
N THR A 257 11.09 2.17 14.38
CA THR A 257 12.50 2.06 14.72
C THR A 257 13.31 2.77 13.66
N ARG A 258 14.00 3.86 14.05
CA ARG A 258 14.96 4.56 13.19
C ARG A 258 16.25 4.79 13.96
N HIS A 259 17.39 4.54 13.32
CA HIS A 259 18.72 4.68 13.93
C HIS A 259 18.83 3.98 15.31
N ARG A 260 18.28 2.76 15.43
CA ARG A 260 18.21 1.95 16.67
C ARG A 260 17.41 2.57 17.82
N VAL A 261 16.60 3.59 17.54
CA VAL A 261 15.68 4.17 18.51
C VAL A 261 14.26 3.82 18.09
N THR A 262 13.54 3.11 18.97
CA THR A 262 12.13 2.78 18.77
C THR A 262 11.26 3.80 19.50
N LEU A 263 10.38 4.48 18.75
CA LEU A 263 9.48 5.48 19.29
C LEU A 263 8.04 5.24 18.84
N PRO A 264 7.05 5.56 19.68
CA PRO A 264 5.66 5.54 19.27
C PRO A 264 5.34 6.76 18.40
N VAL A 265 5.09 6.54 17.12
CA VAL A 265 4.69 7.56 16.15
C VAL A 265 3.17 7.72 16.15
N PRO A 266 2.63 8.94 16.26
CA PRO A 266 1.19 9.18 16.15
C PRO A 266 0.70 9.04 14.71
N LEU A 267 -0.36 8.27 14.52
CA LEU A 267 -1.02 8.03 13.24
C LEU A 267 -2.52 8.34 13.37
N TYR A 268 -3.17 8.50 12.22
CA TYR A 268 -4.62 8.46 12.11
C TYR A 268 -5.05 7.40 11.11
N THR A 269 -6.27 6.91 11.27
CA THR A 269 -6.92 6.00 10.31
C THR A 269 -8.29 6.58 9.94
N VAL A 270 -8.50 6.80 8.65
CA VAL A 270 -9.80 7.14 8.06
C VAL A 270 -10.42 5.86 7.51
N VAL A 271 -11.66 5.57 7.94
CA VAL A 271 -12.50 4.53 7.33
C VAL A 271 -13.64 5.25 6.62
N ALA A 272 -13.77 5.04 5.31
CA ALA A 272 -14.80 5.67 4.48
C ALA A 272 -15.59 4.61 3.72
N HIS A 273 -16.90 4.81 3.60
CA HIS A 273 -17.82 3.88 2.96
C HIS A 273 -18.43 4.50 1.71
N ARG A 274 -18.59 3.69 0.66
CA ARG A 274 -19.19 4.11 -0.60
C ARG A 274 -20.64 4.48 -0.38
N THR A 275 -21.01 5.68 -0.81
CA THR A 275 -22.37 6.24 -0.79
C THR A 275 -22.83 6.68 -2.17
N ALA A 276 -21.89 6.90 -3.10
CA ALA A 276 -22.16 7.32 -4.47
C ALA A 276 -21.21 6.66 -5.47
N GLY A 277 -21.69 6.55 -6.72
CA GLY A 277 -20.99 5.82 -7.78
C GLY A 277 -21.03 4.30 -7.61
N ARG A 278 -20.45 3.57 -8.57
CA ARG A 278 -20.27 2.12 -8.54
C ARG A 278 -18.82 1.78 -8.86
N ALA A 279 -18.34 0.64 -8.37
CA ALA A 279 -17.04 0.15 -8.79
C ALA A 279 -17.09 -0.31 -10.26
N LEU A 280 -15.95 -0.32 -10.92
CA LEU A 280 -15.81 -0.91 -12.24
C LEU A 280 -15.91 -2.44 -12.13
N GLY A 281 -16.59 -3.05 -13.09
CA GLY A 281 -16.87 -4.50 -13.06
C GLY A 281 -18.05 -4.90 -12.16
N GLU A 282 -18.80 -3.94 -11.60
CA GLU A 282 -20.13 -4.21 -11.06
C GLU A 282 -21.15 -4.23 -12.22
N GLY A 283 -21.58 -5.44 -12.63
CA GLY A 283 -22.77 -5.64 -13.45
C GLY A 283 -24.05 -5.42 -12.66
#